data_AF-A0A7G8VM45-F1
#
_entry.id   AF-A0A7G8VM45-F1
#
_cell.length_a   1.000
_cell.length_b   1.000
_cell.length_c   1.000
_cell.angle_alpha   90.00
_cell.angle_beta   90.00
_cell.angle_gamma   90.00
#
_symmetry.space_group_name_H-M   'P 1'
#
loop_
_entity.id
_entity.type
_entity.pdbx_description
1 polymer ?
#
loop_
_entity_poly.entity_id
_entity_poly.type
_entity_poly.pdbx_seq_one_letter_code
_entity_poly.pdbx_strand_id
1 'polypeptide(L)'
;MTSIVDTSVKHFGSFMGAAAPALNGTAGTLEALVYACLVTGFDTKTLATLTVSGGVATASYSGTHSARTEAVVLIAGVTGALTALNGEQKIVAKPNAGSVQFATAAPDGVAAGTITMKIAPLGWLRPFSGPNLGVYKSADPASSGMFLRMNDADPVMCRVVGYESMADVSTGVGAWPRENLIPGGGVWGKSAVANTNPISWVLVGDSRAFYLHVSTYMGNGVGSYDRYAVGSMRGFGDMLAFKPAGDPYACALAAYFNATTPTQWVSYPAINAFDNASGGVWTPRNHTGLGSPFAMAPYPYTGLPTTVSGTDATMGAFPSRVDGKLRLSRRYLRSLDETQPEPRCEVPGLLTIPQSYVVGQINHLEIVPATGELAGRKLMGLAVGGSYSSDPTLNNNTAGLALVDITGPWR
;
A
#
# COMPACT_ATOMS: atom_id res chain seq x y z
N MET A 1 19.37 17.66 0.51
CA MET A 1 20.17 16.40 0.41
C MET A 1 19.17 15.27 0.56
N THR A 2 19.36 14.11 -0.07
CA THR A 2 18.52 12.94 0.28
C THR A 2 18.76 12.58 1.75
N SER A 3 17.75 12.02 2.42
CA SER A 3 17.93 11.50 3.77
C SER A 3 19.05 10.45 3.79
N ILE A 4 19.79 10.33 4.89
CA ILE A 4 20.87 9.33 5.01
C ILE A 4 20.34 7.91 5.23
N VAL A 5 19.01 7.76 5.30
CA VAL A 5 18.27 6.49 5.33
C VAL A 5 17.32 6.51 4.13
N ASP A 6 17.09 5.37 3.48
CA ASP A 6 16.20 5.27 2.31
C ASP A 6 14.81 5.87 2.56
N THR A 7 14.26 6.62 1.60
CA THR A 7 12.89 7.17 1.60
C THR A 7 12.04 6.71 0.40
N SER A 8 12.53 5.74 -0.38
CA SER A 8 11.89 5.27 -1.61
C SER A 8 10.53 4.63 -1.33
N VAL A 9 10.45 3.82 -0.27
CA VAL A 9 9.22 3.21 0.24
C VAL A 9 8.65 4.07 1.36
N LYS A 10 7.33 4.34 1.28
CA LYS A 10 6.58 5.06 2.30
C LYS A 10 5.30 4.30 2.65
N HIS A 11 4.85 4.47 3.89
CA HIS A 11 3.61 3.88 4.39
C HIS A 11 2.73 4.96 5.05
N PHE A 12 1.42 4.77 4.95
CA PHE A 12 0.36 5.66 5.41
C PHE A 12 -0.77 4.82 6.00
N GLY A 13 -1.58 5.37 6.90
CA GLY A 13 -2.76 4.66 7.36
C GLY A 13 -3.67 5.47 8.27
N SER A 14 -4.89 4.98 8.44
CA SER A 14 -5.91 5.47 9.40
C SER A 14 -5.33 5.70 10.79
N PHE A 15 -4.40 4.83 11.21
CA PHE A 15 -3.70 4.90 12.49
C PHE A 15 -2.95 6.22 12.72
N MET A 16 -2.59 6.98 11.68
CA MET A 16 -1.81 8.23 11.79
C MET A 16 -2.58 9.41 12.42
N GLY A 17 -3.86 9.23 12.76
CA GLY A 17 -4.67 10.19 13.52
C GLY A 17 -5.46 11.16 12.65
N ALA A 18 -6.08 12.18 13.27
CA ALA A 18 -7.12 13.01 12.64
C ALA A 18 -6.70 13.83 11.40
N ALA A 19 -5.41 13.96 11.11
CA ALA A 19 -4.90 14.60 9.89
C ALA A 19 -4.64 13.62 8.73
N ALA A 20 -4.76 12.30 8.97
CA ALA A 20 -4.79 11.30 7.92
C ALA A 20 -6.16 11.33 7.20
N PRO A 21 -6.22 11.05 5.88
CA PRO A 21 -7.46 11.00 5.14
C PRO A 21 -8.52 10.07 5.75
N ALA A 22 -9.73 10.59 5.94
CA ALA A 22 -10.86 9.82 6.42
C ALA A 22 -11.48 8.99 5.28
N LEU A 23 -11.37 7.67 5.37
CA LEU A 23 -12.14 6.73 4.54
C LEU A 23 -13.44 6.38 5.27
N ASN A 24 -14.57 6.43 4.58
CA ASN A 24 -15.86 5.96 5.09
C ASN A 24 -16.82 5.62 3.93
N GLY A 25 -18.07 5.31 4.24
CA GLY A 25 -19.12 5.04 3.27
C GLY A 25 -19.69 6.29 2.57
N THR A 26 -18.84 7.22 2.15
CA THR A 26 -19.20 8.41 1.38
C THR A 26 -18.42 8.46 0.07
N ALA A 27 -19.05 8.99 -0.98
CA ALA A 27 -18.40 9.22 -2.27
C ALA A 27 -17.19 10.17 -2.14
N GLY A 28 -16.16 9.97 -2.97
CA GLY A 28 -14.94 10.79 -3.02
C GLY A 28 -13.92 10.55 -1.90
N THR A 29 -14.22 9.77 -0.86
CA THR A 29 -13.33 9.56 0.29
C THR A 29 -12.10 8.70 -0.02
N LEU A 30 -12.19 7.70 -0.90
CA LEU A 30 -11.02 6.94 -1.34
C LEU A 30 -10.22 7.71 -2.38
N GLU A 31 -10.89 8.49 -3.23
CA GLU A 31 -10.25 9.41 -4.17
C GLU A 31 -9.36 10.41 -3.42
N ALA A 32 -9.88 11.05 -2.38
CA ALA A 32 -9.14 11.99 -1.52
C ALA A 32 -7.99 11.30 -0.75
N LEU A 33 -8.20 10.08 -0.26
CA LEU A 33 -7.16 9.27 0.41
C LEU A 33 -6.00 8.97 -0.53
N VAL A 34 -6.28 8.46 -1.73
CA VAL A 34 -5.26 8.13 -2.72
C VAL A 34 -4.57 9.40 -3.20
N TYR A 35 -5.29 10.51 -3.41
CA TYR A 35 -4.69 11.80 -3.76
C TYR A 35 -3.66 12.28 -2.71
N ALA A 36 -4.02 12.19 -1.43
CA ALA A 36 -3.18 12.59 -0.32
C ALA A 36 -1.92 11.72 -0.17
N CYS A 37 -2.06 10.39 -0.31
CA CYS A 37 -0.92 9.47 -0.17
C CYS A 37 0.01 9.48 -1.40
N LEU A 38 -0.55 9.60 -2.60
CA LEU A 38 0.21 9.52 -3.84
C LEU A 38 0.85 10.86 -4.25
N VAL A 39 0.17 11.99 -4.07
CA VAL A 39 0.52 13.26 -4.75
C VAL A 39 0.78 14.42 -3.79
N THR A 40 -0.13 14.72 -2.85
CA THR A 40 -0.06 15.98 -2.08
C THR A 40 0.62 15.87 -0.72
N GLY A 41 0.58 14.72 -0.07
CA GLY A 41 0.95 14.57 1.35
C GLY A 41 -0.11 15.19 2.27
N PHE A 42 0.07 15.04 3.59
CA PHE A 42 -0.89 15.53 4.59
C PHE A 42 -0.22 15.96 5.91
N ASP A 43 -1.01 16.58 6.79
CA ASP A 43 -0.60 17.17 8.07
C ASP A 43 0.55 18.22 7.99
N THR A 44 0.45 19.16 7.05
CA THR A 44 1.44 20.26 6.94
C THR A 44 1.43 21.15 8.19
N LYS A 45 2.60 21.32 8.81
CA LYS A 45 2.85 22.25 9.91
C LYS A 45 4.09 23.10 9.67
N THR A 46 4.08 24.32 10.21
CA THR A 46 5.30 25.10 10.44
C THR A 46 6.04 24.55 11.66
N LEU A 47 7.36 24.42 11.58
CA LEU A 47 8.19 24.04 12.72
C LEU A 47 8.45 25.26 13.61
N ALA A 48 8.50 25.05 14.93
CA ALA A 48 8.93 26.04 15.90
C ALA A 48 10.47 26.13 15.95
N THR A 49 11.15 24.97 15.89
CA THR A 49 12.60 24.87 15.68
C THR A 49 12.93 23.63 14.83
N LEU A 50 14.09 23.68 14.17
CA LEU A 50 14.77 22.52 13.63
C LEU A 50 16.25 22.64 13.99
N THR A 51 16.75 21.76 14.85
CA THR A 51 18.12 21.84 15.39
C THR A 51 18.85 20.53 15.14
N VAL A 52 20.05 20.61 14.59
CA VAL A 52 20.95 19.46 14.42
C VAL A 52 21.92 19.39 15.60
N SER A 53 22.04 18.22 16.22
CA SER A 53 23.18 17.91 17.08
C SER A 53 23.61 16.44 16.96
N GLY A 54 24.91 16.20 16.87
CA GLY A 54 25.49 14.84 16.79
C GLY A 54 25.00 14.03 15.60
N GLY A 55 24.69 14.68 14.47
CA GLY A 55 24.09 14.03 13.29
C GLY A 55 22.61 13.67 13.42
N VAL A 56 21.91 14.15 14.47
CA VAL A 56 20.45 14.01 14.62
C VAL A 56 19.78 15.37 14.50
N ALA A 57 18.90 15.51 13.52
CA ALA A 57 18.03 16.66 13.39
C ALA A 57 16.75 16.46 14.22
N THR A 58 16.52 17.36 15.18
CA THR A 58 15.30 17.40 16.01
C THR A 58 14.39 18.51 15.51
N ALA A 59 13.24 18.13 14.96
CA ALA A 59 12.16 19.04 14.59
C ALA A 59 11.22 19.22 15.79
N SER A 60 10.80 20.45 16.06
CA SER A 60 9.77 20.77 17.06
C SER A 60 8.61 21.56 16.44
N TYR A 61 7.40 21.38 16.93
CA TYR A 61 6.18 22.01 16.44
C TYR A 61 5.10 22.01 17.54
N SER A 62 4.06 22.83 17.38
CA SER A 62 2.95 22.88 18.35
C SER A 62 1.97 21.72 18.16
N GLY A 63 1.43 21.21 19.26
CA GLY A 63 0.41 20.15 19.27
C GLY A 63 0.94 18.77 18.85
N THR A 64 0.22 18.10 17.96
CA THR A 64 0.47 16.71 17.52
C THR A 64 0.62 16.64 16.01
N HIS A 65 1.63 15.90 15.52
CA HIS A 65 1.82 15.59 14.09
C HIS A 65 1.64 14.09 13.81
N SER A 66 1.15 13.73 12.62
CA SER A 66 0.88 12.36 12.19
C SER A 66 2.11 11.45 12.08
N ALA A 67 3.31 12.02 11.87
CA ALA A 67 4.52 11.22 11.66
C ALA A 67 4.88 10.30 12.83
N ARG A 68 5.60 9.23 12.51
CA ARG A 68 5.97 8.10 13.37
C ARG A 68 7.37 7.64 13.00
N THR A 69 8.03 6.85 13.85
CA THR A 69 9.23 6.10 13.41
C THR A 69 8.94 5.31 12.13
N GLU A 70 9.91 5.24 11.22
CA GLU A 70 9.81 4.75 9.83
C GLU A 70 8.95 5.57 8.85
N ALA A 71 8.13 6.52 9.31
CA ALA A 71 7.39 7.40 8.39
C ALA A 71 8.34 8.39 7.71
N VAL A 72 8.07 8.73 6.45
CA VAL A 72 8.82 9.76 5.71
C VAL A 72 8.06 11.09 5.77
N VAL A 73 8.78 12.14 6.12
CA VAL A 73 8.30 13.53 6.08
C VAL A 73 9.02 14.33 5.01
N LEU A 74 8.37 15.35 4.44
CA LEU A 74 8.98 16.31 3.54
C LEU A 74 9.26 17.60 4.33
N ILE A 75 10.53 17.97 4.44
CA ILE A 75 10.99 19.24 5.03
C ILE A 75 11.21 20.27 3.90
N ALA A 76 10.66 21.47 4.06
CA ALA A 76 10.81 22.56 3.11
C ALA A 76 10.91 23.94 3.79
N GLY A 77 11.62 24.88 3.18
CA GLY A 77 11.77 26.26 3.66
C GLY A 77 13.01 26.53 4.51
N VAL A 78 13.95 25.57 4.61
CA VAL A 78 15.23 25.77 5.29
C VAL A 78 16.18 26.61 4.43
N THR A 79 16.82 27.62 5.03
CA THR A 79 17.76 28.55 4.35
C THR A 79 19.15 28.54 4.99
N GLY A 80 20.12 29.20 4.33
CA GLY A 80 21.50 29.31 4.82
C GLY A 80 22.27 27.98 4.86
N ALA A 81 23.15 27.84 5.86
CA ALA A 81 24.09 26.71 5.98
C ALA A 81 23.42 25.33 6.11
N LEU A 82 22.17 25.27 6.57
CA LEU A 82 21.43 24.02 6.79
C LEU A 82 20.39 23.72 5.69
N THR A 83 20.47 24.41 4.54
CA THR A 83 19.67 24.13 3.32
C THR A 83 19.66 22.66 2.89
N ALA A 84 20.70 21.90 3.23
CA ALA A 84 20.79 20.46 3.00
C ALA A 84 19.64 19.65 3.65
N LEU A 85 19.01 20.15 4.72
CA LEU A 85 17.89 19.51 5.42
C LEU A 85 16.58 19.52 4.62
N ASN A 86 16.43 20.39 3.61
CA ASN A 86 15.29 20.34 2.69
C ASN A 86 15.28 19.02 1.89
N GLY A 87 14.09 18.45 1.73
CA GLY A 87 13.85 17.17 1.06
C GLY A 87 13.12 16.18 1.96
N GLU A 88 13.02 14.94 1.49
CA GLU A 88 12.44 13.85 2.26
C GLU A 88 13.38 13.40 3.38
N GLN A 89 12.81 13.05 4.54
CA GLN A 89 13.51 12.59 5.73
C GLN A 89 12.75 11.43 6.37
N LYS A 90 13.41 10.29 6.62
CA LYS A 90 12.81 9.18 7.37
C LYS A 90 12.98 9.43 8.87
N ILE A 91 11.86 9.39 9.61
CA ILE A 91 11.84 9.62 11.06
C ILE A 91 12.38 8.40 11.79
N VAL A 92 13.39 8.59 12.63
CA VAL A 92 14.02 7.54 13.44
C VAL A 92 13.43 7.48 14.85
N ALA A 93 12.98 8.60 15.40
CA ALA A 93 12.35 8.67 16.72
C ALA A 93 11.28 9.77 16.80
N LYS A 94 10.35 9.60 17.75
CA LYS A 94 9.34 10.60 18.12
C LYS A 94 9.39 10.83 19.64
N PRO A 95 10.26 11.72 20.14
CA PRO A 95 10.50 11.86 21.58
C PRO A 95 9.26 12.29 22.38
N ASN A 96 8.32 13.00 21.76
CA ASN A 96 7.04 13.39 22.35
C ASN A 96 6.02 13.77 21.24
N ALA A 97 4.83 14.19 21.62
CA ALA A 97 3.77 14.60 20.68
C ALA A 97 4.19 15.72 19.71
N GLY A 98 4.93 16.71 20.21
CA GLY A 98 5.36 17.94 19.54
C GLY A 98 6.75 17.91 18.92
N SER A 99 7.38 16.73 18.80
CA SER A 99 8.72 16.61 18.21
C SER A 99 8.97 15.27 17.52
N VAL A 100 9.72 15.31 16.42
CA VAL A 100 10.27 14.13 15.73
C VAL A 100 11.76 14.33 15.44
N GLN A 101 12.47 13.22 15.26
CA GLN A 101 13.90 13.19 14.96
C GLN A 101 14.18 12.36 13.70
N PHE A 102 15.11 12.85 12.89
CA PHE A 102 15.66 12.16 11.73
C PHE A 102 17.18 12.29 11.71
N ALA A 103 17.87 11.30 11.14
CA ALA A 103 19.33 11.33 11.06
C ALA A 103 19.80 12.17 9.86
N THR A 104 20.95 12.84 9.98
CA THR A 104 21.46 13.75 8.96
C THR A 104 22.99 13.85 8.96
N ALA A 105 23.56 14.23 7.81
CA ALA A 105 24.97 14.60 7.66
C ALA A 105 25.19 16.13 7.61
N ALA A 106 24.16 16.93 7.86
CA ALA A 106 24.30 18.38 8.03
C ALA A 106 25.08 18.71 9.32
N PRO A 107 25.82 19.82 9.38
CA PRO A 107 26.54 20.22 10.58
C PRO A 107 25.61 20.61 11.74
N ASP A 108 26.11 20.51 12.97
CA ASP A 108 25.39 20.92 14.19
C ASP A 108 25.04 22.42 14.17
N GLY A 109 23.84 22.76 14.62
CA GLY A 109 23.32 24.14 14.62
C GLY A 109 21.80 24.24 14.52
N VAL A 110 21.28 25.47 14.51
CA VAL A 110 19.85 25.77 14.37
C VAL A 110 19.55 26.19 12.94
N ALA A 111 18.56 25.55 12.32
CA ALA A 111 18.15 25.83 10.94
C ALA A 111 17.33 27.12 10.84
N ALA A 112 17.62 27.93 9.82
CA ALA A 112 16.95 29.20 9.55
C ALA A 112 15.86 29.06 8.47
N GLY A 113 14.93 30.03 8.42
CA GLY A 113 13.86 30.12 7.43
C GLY A 113 12.47 29.78 8.00
N THR A 114 11.44 29.91 7.17
CA THR A 114 10.06 29.53 7.51
C THR A 114 9.88 28.04 7.22
N ILE A 115 10.40 27.21 8.13
CA ILE A 115 10.51 25.76 7.90
C ILE A 115 9.15 25.09 8.11
N THR A 116 8.78 24.23 7.16
CA THR A 116 7.57 23.41 7.19
C THR A 116 7.91 21.92 7.12
N MET A 117 7.04 21.11 7.69
CA MET A 117 7.06 19.65 7.66
C MET A 117 5.66 19.14 7.30
N LYS A 118 5.58 18.10 6.48
CA LYS A 118 4.36 17.30 6.25
C LYS A 118 4.71 15.84 6.04
N ILE A 119 3.73 14.94 6.10
CA ILE A 119 3.88 13.56 5.60
C ILE A 119 4.20 13.61 4.09
N ALA A 120 5.27 12.93 3.66
CA ALA A 120 5.73 12.93 2.27
C ALA A 120 4.88 12.00 1.39
N PRO A 121 4.36 12.46 0.24
CA PRO A 121 3.65 11.59 -0.71
C PRO A 121 4.59 10.60 -1.42
N LEU A 122 4.03 9.61 -2.12
CA LEU A 122 4.82 8.73 -3.00
C LEU A 122 5.43 9.46 -4.21
N GLY A 123 4.99 10.68 -4.53
CA GLY A 123 5.55 11.50 -5.60
C GLY A 123 4.97 11.18 -6.99
N TRP A 124 3.77 10.60 -7.04
CA TRP A 124 3.06 10.29 -8.28
C TRP A 124 2.38 11.55 -8.86
N LEU A 125 1.92 11.45 -10.11
CA LEU A 125 1.15 12.48 -10.79
C LEU A 125 -0.35 12.17 -10.76
N ARG A 126 -1.17 13.21 -10.63
CA ARG A 126 -2.61 13.18 -10.95
C ARG A 126 -2.90 14.05 -12.19
N PRO A 127 -2.64 13.56 -13.42
CA PRO A 127 -2.80 14.36 -14.64
C PRO A 127 -4.25 14.81 -14.90
N PHE A 128 -5.26 14.03 -14.48
CA PHE A 128 -6.68 14.37 -14.70
C PHE A 128 -7.54 14.16 -13.45
N SER A 129 -8.61 14.96 -13.35
CA SER A 129 -9.52 14.97 -12.19
C SER A 129 -10.94 15.37 -12.59
N GLY A 130 -11.90 15.02 -11.74
CA GLY A 130 -13.30 15.43 -11.83
C GLY A 130 -14.02 15.16 -10.51
N PRO A 131 -15.34 15.44 -10.40
CA PRO A 131 -16.11 15.17 -9.19
C PRO A 131 -16.06 13.68 -8.81
N ASN A 132 -15.39 13.36 -7.70
CA ASN A 132 -15.08 11.98 -7.27
C ASN A 132 -14.29 11.14 -8.30
N LEU A 133 -13.59 11.79 -9.24
CA LEU A 133 -12.76 11.13 -10.26
C LEU A 133 -11.29 11.55 -10.15
N GLY A 134 -10.38 10.59 -10.24
CA GLY A 134 -8.95 10.84 -10.30
C GLY A 134 -8.28 9.92 -11.30
N VAL A 135 -7.34 10.44 -12.09
CA VAL A 135 -6.42 9.63 -12.89
C VAL A 135 -5.02 9.82 -12.33
N TYR A 136 -4.35 8.71 -12.03
CA TYR A 136 -3.03 8.65 -11.40
C TYR A 136 -2.02 7.97 -12.32
N LYS A 137 -0.76 8.39 -12.26
CA LYS A 137 0.37 7.64 -12.82
C LYS A 137 1.66 7.89 -12.06
N SER A 138 2.59 6.94 -12.16
CA SER A 138 3.95 7.12 -11.69
C SER A 138 4.61 8.35 -12.35
N ALA A 139 5.44 9.06 -11.58
CA ALA A 139 6.34 10.11 -12.07
C ALA A 139 7.76 9.58 -12.40
N ASP A 140 8.05 8.32 -12.06
CA ASP A 140 9.36 7.70 -12.22
C ASP A 140 9.71 7.51 -13.72
N PRO A 141 10.86 8.01 -14.20
CA PRO A 141 11.29 7.84 -15.59
C PRO A 141 11.44 6.38 -16.04
N ALA A 142 11.63 5.45 -15.11
CA ALA A 142 11.75 4.02 -15.38
C ALA A 142 10.42 3.26 -15.18
N SER A 143 9.28 3.96 -15.11
CA SER A 143 7.95 3.32 -15.05
C SER A 143 7.37 3.02 -16.43
N SER A 144 6.40 2.10 -16.46
CA SER A 144 5.60 1.77 -17.66
C SER A 144 4.80 2.94 -18.24
N GLY A 145 4.68 4.05 -17.48
CA GLY A 145 3.91 5.23 -17.86
C GLY A 145 2.39 5.05 -17.83
N MET A 146 1.91 3.87 -17.42
CA MET A 146 0.50 3.47 -17.36
C MET A 146 -0.31 4.35 -16.39
N PHE A 147 -1.62 4.45 -16.65
CA PHE A 147 -2.55 5.29 -15.90
C PHE A 147 -3.54 4.44 -15.10
N LEU A 148 -3.82 4.81 -13.86
CA LEU A 148 -4.92 4.29 -13.04
C LEU A 148 -6.05 5.34 -13.01
N ARG A 149 -7.21 5.03 -13.59
CA ARG A 149 -8.45 5.77 -13.39
C ARG A 149 -9.20 5.23 -12.18
N MET A 150 -9.56 6.13 -11.27
CA MET A 150 -10.48 5.91 -10.16
C MET A 150 -11.80 6.66 -10.40
N ASN A 151 -12.92 6.00 -10.15
CA ASN A 151 -14.25 6.58 -10.07
C ASN A 151 -14.88 6.22 -8.72
N ASP A 152 -14.94 7.19 -7.83
CA ASP A 152 -15.32 7.06 -6.43
C ASP A 152 -16.71 7.68 -6.13
N ALA A 153 -17.57 7.77 -7.15
CA ALA A 153 -18.90 8.36 -7.04
C ALA A 153 -19.90 7.49 -6.24
N ASP A 154 -19.62 6.21 -6.05
CA ASP A 154 -20.43 5.30 -5.22
C ASP A 154 -20.05 5.44 -3.73
N PRO A 155 -21.00 5.35 -2.77
CA PRO A 155 -20.67 5.50 -1.35
C PRO A 155 -19.81 4.37 -0.76
N VAL A 156 -20.00 3.12 -1.20
CA VAL A 156 -19.43 1.90 -0.58
C VAL A 156 -18.28 1.28 -1.35
N MET A 157 -18.13 1.59 -2.65
CA MET A 157 -17.04 1.12 -3.51
C MET A 157 -16.43 2.23 -4.37
N CYS A 158 -15.22 1.98 -4.87
CA CYS A 158 -14.60 2.73 -5.95
C CYS A 158 -14.41 1.79 -7.16
N ARG A 159 -14.68 2.30 -8.37
CA ARG A 159 -14.39 1.61 -9.63
C ARG A 159 -13.00 1.99 -10.13
N VAL A 160 -12.24 1.02 -10.59
CA VAL A 160 -10.85 1.19 -11.05
C VAL A 160 -10.59 0.56 -12.42
N VAL A 161 -9.90 1.29 -13.28
CA VAL A 161 -9.49 0.87 -14.63
C VAL A 161 -8.08 1.37 -14.91
N GLY A 162 -7.19 0.49 -15.35
CA GLY A 162 -5.89 0.86 -15.91
C GLY A 162 -6.01 1.21 -17.39
N TYR A 163 -5.21 2.17 -17.88
CA TYR A 163 -5.16 2.59 -19.29
C TYR A 163 -3.72 2.76 -19.78
N GLU A 164 -3.47 2.40 -21.05
CA GLU A 164 -2.15 2.57 -21.69
C GLU A 164 -1.88 4.06 -21.99
N SER A 165 -2.94 4.81 -22.31
CA SER A 165 -2.90 6.26 -22.36
C SER A 165 -4.26 6.86 -22.01
N MET A 166 -4.26 8.08 -21.46
CA MET A 166 -5.47 8.87 -21.23
C MET A 166 -5.26 10.30 -21.74
N ALA A 167 -6.31 10.88 -22.32
CA ALA A 167 -6.33 12.26 -22.82
C ALA A 167 -7.08 13.21 -21.87
N ASP A 168 -8.03 12.67 -21.10
CA ASP A 168 -8.76 13.35 -20.03
C ASP A 168 -9.23 12.33 -18.97
N VAL A 169 -10.09 12.75 -18.02
CA VAL A 169 -10.58 11.91 -16.91
C VAL A 169 -11.56 10.80 -17.32
N SER A 170 -12.06 10.83 -18.55
CA SER A 170 -13.06 9.92 -19.13
C SER A 170 -12.59 9.25 -20.43
N THR A 171 -11.68 9.87 -21.18
CA THR A 171 -11.15 9.35 -22.45
C THR A 171 -9.79 8.68 -22.29
N GLY A 172 -9.72 7.38 -22.58
CA GLY A 172 -8.46 6.60 -22.55
C GLY A 172 -8.46 5.39 -23.48
N VAL A 173 -7.25 4.92 -23.81
CA VAL A 173 -6.98 3.83 -24.76
C VAL A 173 -6.31 2.66 -24.02
N GLY A 174 -6.60 1.43 -24.46
CA GLY A 174 -6.01 0.22 -23.89
C GLY A 174 -6.45 -0.02 -22.44
N ALA A 175 -7.77 -0.15 -22.20
CA ALA A 175 -8.32 -0.33 -20.85
C ALA A 175 -8.15 -1.77 -20.31
N TRP A 176 -7.68 -1.93 -19.06
CA TRP A 176 -7.74 -3.19 -18.29
C TRP A 176 -8.33 -2.98 -16.88
N PRO A 177 -9.18 -3.89 -16.39
CA PRO A 177 -9.90 -4.90 -17.16
C PRO A 177 -10.79 -4.26 -18.25
N ARG A 178 -11.12 -5.03 -19.29
CA ARG A 178 -11.99 -4.55 -20.36
C ARG A 178 -13.44 -4.41 -19.89
N GLU A 179 -14.15 -3.44 -20.45
CA GLU A 179 -15.59 -3.24 -20.26
C GLU A 179 -16.42 -4.50 -20.55
N ASN A 180 -16.04 -5.31 -21.55
CA ASN A 180 -16.74 -6.56 -21.89
C ASN A 180 -16.41 -7.75 -20.96
N LEU A 181 -15.45 -7.59 -20.04
CA LEU A 181 -15.12 -8.56 -19.00
C LEU A 181 -15.66 -8.10 -17.64
N ILE A 182 -15.51 -6.80 -17.34
CA ILE A 182 -15.94 -6.17 -16.09
C ILE A 182 -16.54 -4.79 -16.41
N PRO A 183 -17.86 -4.69 -16.64
CA PRO A 183 -18.50 -3.43 -17.02
C PRO A 183 -18.34 -2.34 -15.94
N GLY A 184 -17.79 -1.19 -16.33
CA GLY A 184 -17.42 -0.08 -15.45
C GLY A 184 -16.11 -0.26 -14.68
N GLY A 185 -15.32 -1.30 -14.98
CA GLY A 185 -14.01 -1.54 -14.36
C GLY A 185 -14.04 -2.39 -13.07
N GLY A 186 -12.85 -2.75 -12.59
CA GLY A 186 -12.68 -3.51 -11.35
C GLY A 186 -13.16 -2.75 -10.11
N VAL A 187 -13.33 -3.47 -9.00
CA VAL A 187 -13.88 -2.92 -7.74
C VAL A 187 -12.83 -2.92 -6.63
N TRP A 188 -12.71 -1.76 -5.95
CA TRP A 188 -12.10 -1.62 -4.63
C TRP A 188 -13.21 -1.27 -3.63
N GLY A 189 -13.47 -2.15 -2.66
CA GLY A 189 -14.41 -1.87 -1.58
C GLY A 189 -13.89 -0.80 -0.62
N LYS A 190 -14.77 0.07 -0.13
CA LYS A 190 -14.44 1.12 0.85
C LYS A 190 -15.07 0.84 2.21
N SER A 191 -16.38 0.61 2.22
CA SER A 191 -17.19 0.48 3.43
C SER A 191 -18.30 -0.53 3.19
N ALA A 192 -18.65 -1.35 4.18
CA ALA A 192 -19.84 -2.22 4.13
C ALA A 192 -21.17 -1.44 4.21
N VAL A 193 -21.15 -0.19 4.65
CA VAL A 193 -22.35 0.63 4.86
C VAL A 193 -22.12 2.06 4.37
N ALA A 194 -23.11 2.63 3.68
CA ALA A 194 -23.09 4.03 3.26
C ALA A 194 -23.34 4.98 4.44
N ASN A 195 -22.28 5.29 5.21
CA ASN A 195 -22.32 6.20 6.36
C ASN A 195 -20.97 6.89 6.59
N THR A 196 -20.88 7.75 7.60
CA THR A 196 -19.68 8.52 7.95
C THR A 196 -18.72 7.81 8.91
N ASN A 197 -18.98 6.57 9.31
CA ASN A 197 -18.12 5.84 10.26
C ASN A 197 -16.72 5.60 9.65
N PRO A 198 -15.62 5.95 10.35
CA PRO A 198 -14.28 5.82 9.80
C PRO A 198 -13.89 4.35 9.62
N ILE A 199 -13.39 4.03 8.43
CA ILE A 199 -12.86 2.72 8.05
C ILE A 199 -11.34 2.71 8.23
N SER A 200 -10.79 1.58 8.71
CA SER A 200 -9.34 1.42 8.81
C SER A 200 -8.71 1.04 7.48
N TRP A 201 -7.57 1.66 7.18
CA TRP A 201 -6.86 1.50 5.92
C TRP A 201 -5.35 1.66 6.12
N VAL A 202 -4.57 1.02 5.25
CA VAL A 202 -3.12 1.20 5.13
C VAL A 202 -2.78 1.30 3.65
N LEU A 203 -1.96 2.28 3.27
CA LEU A 203 -1.36 2.37 1.94
C LEU A 203 0.16 2.28 2.09
N VAL A 204 0.80 1.37 1.35
CA VAL A 204 2.27 1.23 1.31
C VAL A 204 2.71 1.20 -0.15
N GLY A 205 3.73 1.96 -0.51
CA GLY A 205 4.20 2.00 -1.88
C GLY A 205 5.52 2.73 -2.06
N ASP A 206 5.93 2.84 -3.32
CA ASP A 206 7.12 3.54 -3.77
C ASP A 206 6.82 4.38 -5.03
N SER A 207 7.85 4.72 -5.80
CA SER A 207 7.75 5.55 -7.01
C SER A 207 6.93 4.94 -8.16
N ARG A 208 6.76 3.60 -8.23
CA ARG A 208 6.09 2.91 -9.37
C ARG A 208 5.01 1.89 -8.98
N ALA A 209 4.93 1.45 -7.72
CA ALA A 209 3.86 0.56 -7.25
C ALA A 209 3.34 0.94 -5.86
N PHE A 210 2.04 0.72 -5.62
CA PHE A 210 1.46 0.82 -4.29
C PHE A 210 0.40 -0.26 -4.02
N TYR A 211 0.27 -0.59 -2.74
CA TYR A 211 -0.70 -1.50 -2.16
C TYR A 211 -1.61 -0.75 -1.20
N LEU A 212 -2.89 -1.10 -1.22
CA LEU A 212 -3.95 -0.53 -0.40
C LEU A 212 -4.66 -1.67 0.33
N HIS A 213 -4.50 -1.71 1.65
CA HIS A 213 -5.30 -2.52 2.57
C HIS A 213 -6.50 -1.69 3.05
N VAL A 214 -7.70 -2.25 2.95
CA VAL A 214 -8.91 -1.66 3.53
C VAL A 214 -9.65 -2.71 4.35
N SER A 215 -9.92 -2.40 5.62
CA SER A 215 -10.77 -3.19 6.51
C SER A 215 -12.23 -2.77 6.34
N THR A 216 -12.79 -3.09 5.16
CA THR A 216 -14.04 -2.50 4.61
C THR A 216 -15.25 -2.57 5.53
N TYR A 217 -15.32 -3.53 6.44
CA TYR A 217 -16.42 -3.71 7.37
C TYR A 217 -15.91 -3.45 8.81
N MET A 218 -15.28 -2.30 9.03
CA MET A 218 -15.14 -1.76 10.39
C MET A 218 -16.54 -1.44 10.95
N GLY A 219 -16.84 -2.01 12.11
CA GLY A 219 -18.20 -2.24 12.58
C GLY A 219 -18.96 -0.99 13.03
N ASN A 220 -20.29 -1.08 12.95
CA ASN A 220 -21.21 -0.01 13.33
C ASN A 220 -21.38 0.11 14.85
N GLY A 221 -20.47 0.80 15.53
CA GLY A 221 -20.61 1.15 16.95
C GLY A 221 -19.29 1.43 17.68
N VAL A 222 -19.37 2.19 18.78
CA VAL A 222 -18.22 2.49 19.65
C VAL A 222 -17.64 1.17 20.20
N GLY A 223 -16.33 0.98 20.05
CA GLY A 223 -15.63 -0.27 20.41
C GLY A 223 -15.53 -1.32 19.30
N SER A 224 -16.00 -1.03 18.08
CA SER A 224 -15.86 -1.97 16.94
C SER A 224 -14.48 -1.96 16.27
N TYR A 225 -13.70 -0.88 16.43
CA TYR A 225 -12.46 -0.64 15.69
C TYR A 225 -11.36 -1.67 15.96
N ASP A 226 -11.28 -2.20 17.19
CA ASP A 226 -10.23 -3.15 17.58
C ASP A 226 -10.54 -4.60 17.14
N ARG A 227 -11.78 -4.86 16.68
CA ARG A 227 -12.25 -6.23 16.37
C ARG A 227 -12.11 -6.62 14.91
N TYR A 228 -12.22 -5.67 13.98
CA TYR A 228 -12.46 -5.96 12.56
C TYR A 228 -11.34 -5.44 11.64
N ALA A 229 -10.09 -5.68 12.05
CA ALA A 229 -8.87 -5.29 11.33
C ALA A 229 -8.53 -6.18 10.10
N VAL A 230 -9.42 -7.11 9.72
CA VAL A 230 -9.26 -7.95 8.53
C VAL A 230 -9.61 -7.14 7.28
N GLY A 231 -8.69 -7.09 6.33
CA GLY A 231 -8.87 -6.35 5.07
C GLY A 231 -8.37 -7.12 3.84
N SER A 232 -8.47 -6.49 2.67
CA SER A 232 -8.10 -7.08 1.37
C SER A 232 -6.97 -6.30 0.69
N MET A 233 -5.99 -6.98 0.07
CA MET A 233 -4.79 -6.34 -0.48
C MET A 233 -4.95 -5.87 -1.93
N ARG A 234 -5.53 -4.68 -2.12
CA ARG A 234 -5.64 -4.04 -3.44
C ARG A 234 -4.34 -3.30 -3.81
N GLY A 235 -4.22 -2.83 -5.05
CA GLY A 235 -3.04 -2.06 -5.48
C GLY A 235 -2.92 -1.85 -6.98
N PHE A 236 -1.96 -1.00 -7.37
CA PHE A 236 -1.64 -0.68 -8.75
C PHE A 236 -0.15 -0.38 -8.95
N GLY A 237 0.39 -0.76 -10.10
CA GLY A 237 1.67 -0.26 -10.60
C GLY A 237 2.63 -1.34 -11.09
N ASP A 238 3.90 -0.97 -11.23
CA ASP A 238 4.91 -1.78 -11.92
C ASP A 238 5.51 -2.88 -11.03
N MET A 239 5.37 -4.12 -11.51
CA MET A 239 5.94 -5.32 -10.90
C MET A 239 7.38 -5.55 -11.38
N LEU A 240 8.15 -6.37 -10.67
CA LEU A 240 9.56 -6.63 -11.00
C LEU A 240 9.67 -7.66 -12.14
N ALA A 241 9.74 -7.19 -13.40
CA ALA A 241 9.80 -8.06 -14.58
C ALA A 241 11.02 -8.99 -14.59
N PHE A 242 10.82 -10.29 -14.84
CA PHE A 242 11.92 -11.26 -14.97
C PHE A 242 12.59 -11.25 -16.35
N LYS A 243 11.92 -10.69 -17.37
CA LYS A 243 12.44 -10.55 -18.73
C LYS A 243 13.65 -9.61 -18.73
N PRO A 244 14.88 -10.05 -19.08
CA PRO A 244 16.10 -9.23 -18.90
C PRO A 244 16.12 -7.92 -19.72
N ALA A 245 15.38 -7.87 -20.82
CA ALA A 245 15.19 -6.66 -21.64
C ALA A 245 14.04 -5.75 -21.14
N GLY A 246 13.47 -6.03 -19.96
CA GLY A 246 12.27 -5.40 -19.43
C GLY A 246 10.96 -5.93 -20.02
N ASP A 247 9.86 -5.62 -19.34
CA ASP A 247 8.49 -5.83 -19.82
C ASP A 247 7.66 -4.57 -19.51
N PRO A 248 7.39 -3.68 -20.49
CA PRO A 248 6.64 -2.45 -20.27
C PRO A 248 5.16 -2.71 -19.95
N TYR A 249 4.69 -3.96 -20.06
CA TYR A 249 3.32 -4.37 -19.75
C TYR A 249 3.24 -5.14 -18.41
N ALA A 250 4.31 -5.20 -17.62
CA ALA A 250 4.32 -5.74 -16.26
C ALA A 250 3.68 -4.80 -15.20
N CYS A 251 2.83 -3.86 -15.63
CA CYS A 251 2.02 -3.02 -14.76
C CYS A 251 0.74 -3.76 -14.36
N ALA A 252 0.54 -4.00 -13.07
CA ALA A 252 -0.58 -4.77 -12.55
C ALA A 252 -1.62 -3.88 -11.86
N LEU A 253 -2.90 -4.09 -12.18
CA LEU A 253 -4.04 -3.60 -11.41
C LEU A 253 -4.65 -4.77 -10.64
N ALA A 254 -4.61 -4.72 -9.32
CA ALA A 254 -5.20 -5.72 -8.45
C ALA A 254 -6.55 -5.22 -7.93
N ALA A 255 -7.63 -5.72 -8.54
CA ALA A 255 -8.99 -5.24 -8.37
C ALA A 255 -10.00 -6.38 -8.56
N TYR A 256 -11.11 -6.30 -7.83
CA TYR A 256 -12.11 -7.35 -7.79
C TYR A 256 -13.02 -7.34 -9.03
N PHE A 257 -13.54 -8.49 -9.44
CA PHE A 257 -13.84 -8.76 -10.86
C PHE A 257 -15.31 -8.65 -11.31
N ASN A 258 -16.23 -8.30 -10.42
CA ASN A 258 -17.64 -8.00 -10.74
C ASN A 258 -18.13 -6.93 -9.74
N ALA A 259 -19.30 -6.32 -9.94
CA ALA A 259 -19.84 -5.24 -9.11
C ALA A 259 -21.30 -5.45 -8.66
N THR A 260 -21.99 -6.50 -9.13
CA THR A 260 -23.41 -6.77 -8.81
C THR A 260 -23.61 -7.42 -7.44
N THR A 261 -22.52 -7.82 -6.77
CA THR A 261 -22.54 -8.58 -5.51
C THR A 261 -21.82 -7.82 -4.38
N PRO A 262 -22.28 -6.62 -3.95
CA PRO A 262 -21.55 -5.76 -3.01
C PRO A 262 -21.05 -6.48 -1.75
N THR A 263 -21.88 -7.39 -1.22
CA THR A 263 -21.58 -8.23 -0.05
C THR A 263 -20.23 -8.93 -0.15
N GLN A 264 -19.84 -9.42 -1.32
CA GLN A 264 -18.58 -10.15 -1.53
C GLN A 264 -17.34 -9.24 -1.61
N TRP A 265 -17.55 -7.94 -1.75
CA TRP A 265 -16.51 -6.93 -1.96
C TRP A 265 -16.27 -6.06 -0.73
N VAL A 266 -17.26 -6.07 0.15
CA VAL A 266 -17.18 -5.67 1.56
C VAL A 266 -17.15 -6.89 2.48
N SER A 267 -17.02 -8.10 1.91
CA SER A 267 -16.88 -9.36 2.65
C SER A 267 -15.52 -9.46 3.31
N TYR A 268 -15.49 -10.30 4.33
CA TYR A 268 -14.26 -10.82 4.90
C TYR A 268 -13.96 -12.20 4.29
N PRO A 269 -12.76 -12.42 3.73
CA PRO A 269 -12.10 -11.44 2.86
C PRO A 269 -12.92 -11.20 1.59
N ALA A 270 -12.63 -10.09 0.90
CA ALA A 270 -12.81 -10.06 -0.54
C ALA A 270 -11.63 -10.82 -1.17
N ILE A 271 -11.82 -12.12 -1.44
CA ILE A 271 -10.86 -13.01 -2.14
C ILE A 271 -10.25 -12.29 -3.35
N ASN A 272 -9.04 -12.68 -3.78
CA ASN A 272 -8.29 -12.11 -4.90
C ASN A 272 -7.54 -10.81 -4.57
N ALA A 273 -6.60 -10.48 -5.48
CA ALA A 273 -5.69 -9.33 -5.47
C ALA A 273 -4.56 -9.43 -4.42
N PHE A 274 -3.35 -9.65 -4.94
CA PHE A 274 -2.04 -9.75 -4.26
C PHE A 274 -1.88 -10.74 -3.06
N ASP A 275 -2.94 -11.20 -2.41
CA ASP A 275 -2.92 -12.03 -1.19
C ASP A 275 -3.20 -13.54 -1.40
N ASN A 276 -3.86 -13.94 -2.48
CA ASN A 276 -3.95 -15.34 -2.93
C ASN A 276 -4.05 -15.48 -4.46
N ALA A 277 -3.75 -16.68 -4.97
CA ALA A 277 -3.71 -16.98 -6.40
C ALA A 277 -5.09 -17.20 -7.05
N SER A 278 -6.19 -16.81 -6.39
CA SER A 278 -7.55 -16.99 -6.92
C SER A 278 -7.87 -16.13 -8.14
N GLY A 279 -7.06 -15.08 -8.40
CA GLY A 279 -7.21 -14.18 -9.55
C GLY A 279 -7.23 -12.71 -9.15
N GLY A 280 -8.08 -11.93 -9.83
CA GLY A 280 -8.29 -10.49 -9.57
C GLY A 280 -7.07 -9.59 -9.74
N VAL A 281 -6.06 -10.03 -10.48
CA VAL A 281 -4.95 -9.19 -10.93
C VAL A 281 -4.99 -9.12 -12.46
N TRP A 282 -4.84 -7.92 -13.01
CA TRP A 282 -4.96 -7.65 -14.45
C TRP A 282 -3.76 -6.87 -14.95
N THR A 283 -3.26 -7.22 -16.13
CA THR A 283 -2.18 -6.49 -16.83
C THR A 283 -2.67 -5.96 -18.18
N PRO A 284 -2.09 -4.87 -18.73
CA PRO A 284 -2.49 -4.29 -20.01
C PRO A 284 -2.38 -5.28 -21.18
N ARG A 285 -1.33 -6.11 -21.16
CA ARG A 285 -1.05 -7.13 -22.18
C ARG A 285 -0.31 -8.32 -21.58
N ASN A 286 -0.32 -9.44 -22.28
CA ASN A 286 0.52 -10.60 -22.01
C ASN A 286 2.03 -10.30 -22.23
N HIS A 287 2.93 -11.18 -21.76
CA HIS A 287 4.40 -11.04 -21.79
C HIS A 287 5.02 -10.85 -23.18
N THR A 288 4.29 -11.20 -24.25
CA THR A 288 4.65 -10.97 -25.65
C THR A 288 4.49 -9.50 -26.08
N GLY A 289 3.77 -8.68 -25.31
CA GLY A 289 3.39 -7.30 -25.67
C GLY A 289 2.28 -7.19 -26.72
N LEU A 290 1.70 -8.32 -27.13
CA LEU A 290 0.67 -8.39 -28.18
C LEU A 290 -0.71 -8.70 -27.61
N GLY A 291 -1.75 -8.32 -28.36
CA GLY A 291 -3.12 -8.74 -28.12
C GLY A 291 -3.87 -7.95 -27.04
N SER A 292 -4.18 -8.60 -25.93
CA SER A 292 -5.25 -8.20 -25.02
C SER A 292 -4.83 -8.03 -23.56
N PRO A 293 -5.54 -7.18 -22.79
CA PRO A 293 -5.59 -7.25 -21.33
C PRO A 293 -5.70 -8.68 -20.82
N PHE A 294 -4.87 -9.00 -19.85
CA PHE A 294 -4.55 -10.38 -19.51
C PHE A 294 -4.71 -10.61 -18.00
N ALA A 295 -5.49 -11.63 -17.66
CA ALA A 295 -5.80 -11.99 -16.28
C ALA A 295 -4.66 -12.81 -15.66
N MET A 296 -4.26 -12.43 -14.46
CA MET A 296 -3.11 -12.99 -13.76
C MET A 296 -3.47 -13.29 -12.29
N ALA A 297 -2.64 -14.10 -11.65
CA ALA A 297 -2.76 -14.42 -10.24
C ALA A 297 -1.39 -14.37 -9.52
N PRO A 298 -1.36 -13.95 -8.24
CA PRO A 298 -0.14 -13.82 -7.45
C PRO A 298 0.19 -15.12 -6.68
N TYR A 299 1.02 -15.96 -7.27
CA TYR A 299 1.47 -17.23 -6.69
C TYR A 299 2.66 -17.03 -5.74
N PRO A 300 2.72 -17.73 -4.59
CA PRO A 300 3.92 -17.79 -3.77
C PRO A 300 4.96 -18.75 -4.40
N TYR A 301 6.25 -18.49 -4.18
CA TYR A 301 7.32 -19.46 -4.49
C TYR A 301 7.34 -20.66 -3.53
N THR A 302 6.81 -20.50 -2.32
CA THR A 302 6.65 -21.57 -1.31
C THR A 302 5.31 -21.37 -0.62
N GLY A 303 4.45 -22.39 -0.67
CA GLY A 303 3.12 -22.37 -0.07
C GLY A 303 2.03 -22.89 -1.01
N LEU A 304 0.80 -22.99 -0.50
CA LEU A 304 -0.38 -23.36 -1.28
C LEU A 304 -0.95 -22.14 -2.03
N PRO A 305 -1.17 -22.18 -3.35
CA PRO A 305 -1.55 -21.00 -4.13
C PRO A 305 -2.82 -20.29 -3.69
N THR A 306 -3.87 -21.04 -3.35
CA THR A 306 -5.20 -20.52 -2.99
C THR A 306 -5.36 -20.27 -1.49
N THR A 307 -4.41 -20.73 -0.67
CA THR A 307 -4.41 -20.49 0.79
C THR A 307 -3.85 -19.11 1.10
N VAL A 308 -4.26 -18.53 2.22
CA VAL A 308 -3.90 -17.17 2.60
C VAL A 308 -2.65 -17.18 3.49
N SER A 309 -1.82 -16.16 3.28
CA SER A 309 -0.60 -15.92 4.06
C SER A 309 -0.89 -16.00 5.57
N GLY A 310 -0.20 -16.87 6.31
CA GLY A 310 -0.40 -17.03 7.75
C GLY A 310 -1.46 -18.05 8.19
N THR A 311 -2.21 -18.66 7.25
CA THR A 311 -3.07 -19.83 7.48
C THR A 311 -2.58 -21.11 6.76
N ASP A 312 -1.57 -20.99 5.90
CA ASP A 312 -1.02 -22.07 5.09
C ASP A 312 -0.15 -23.05 5.89
N ALA A 313 -0.58 -24.31 6.00
CA ALA A 313 0.13 -25.33 6.77
C ALA A 313 1.38 -25.92 6.09
N THR A 314 1.80 -25.44 4.91
CA THR A 314 2.91 -26.02 4.10
C THR A 314 4.23 -26.18 4.87
N MET A 315 4.62 -25.20 5.69
CA MET A 315 5.81 -25.27 6.58
C MET A 315 5.41 -25.47 8.05
N GLY A 316 4.22 -26.02 8.31
CA GLY A 316 3.67 -26.24 9.65
C GLY A 316 3.17 -24.96 10.33
N ALA A 317 3.05 -25.01 11.65
CA ALA A 317 2.64 -23.86 12.46
C ALA A 317 3.82 -22.89 12.72
N PHE A 318 3.49 -21.63 12.99
CA PHE A 318 4.36 -20.65 13.63
C PHE A 318 3.98 -20.50 15.11
N PRO A 319 4.95 -20.44 16.06
CA PRO A 319 6.38 -20.67 15.89
C PRO A 319 6.73 -22.09 15.42
N SER A 320 7.73 -22.20 14.53
CA SER A 320 8.23 -23.50 14.04
C SER A 320 8.69 -24.38 15.20
N ARG A 321 8.19 -25.62 15.26
CA ARG A 321 8.53 -26.60 16.31
C ARG A 321 9.99 -27.08 16.30
N VAL A 322 10.76 -26.73 15.27
CA VAL A 322 12.16 -27.16 15.09
C VAL A 322 13.15 -26.04 15.37
N ASP A 323 12.86 -24.82 14.93
CA ASP A 323 13.79 -23.68 14.99
C ASP A 323 13.15 -22.36 15.44
N GLY A 324 11.86 -22.35 15.82
CA GLY A 324 11.10 -21.18 16.24
C GLY A 324 10.83 -20.14 15.13
N LYS A 325 11.37 -20.32 13.93
CA LYS A 325 11.40 -19.27 12.90
C LYS A 325 10.06 -19.08 12.20
N LEU A 326 9.85 -17.82 11.81
CA LEU A 326 8.92 -17.43 10.76
C LEU A 326 9.58 -17.72 9.40
N ARG A 327 8.82 -18.29 8.47
CA ARG A 327 9.22 -18.56 7.09
C ARG A 327 8.50 -17.57 6.17
N LEU A 328 9.20 -17.08 5.16
CA LEU A 328 8.71 -16.06 4.25
C LEU A 328 8.92 -16.50 2.79
N SER A 329 7.97 -16.16 1.93
CA SER A 329 8.04 -16.36 0.47
C SER A 329 7.65 -15.07 -0.24
N ARG A 330 8.42 -14.67 -1.25
CA ARG A 330 7.97 -13.65 -2.22
C ARG A 330 6.84 -14.21 -3.09
N ARG A 331 6.19 -13.35 -3.87
CA ARG A 331 5.15 -13.73 -4.84
C ARG A 331 5.53 -13.35 -6.25
N TYR A 332 5.18 -14.20 -7.20
CA TYR A 332 5.26 -13.88 -8.63
C TYR A 332 3.85 -13.84 -9.24
N LEU A 333 3.68 -13.00 -10.27
CA LEU A 333 2.50 -13.07 -11.13
C LEU A 333 2.78 -14.07 -12.26
N ARG A 334 1.85 -15.00 -12.48
CA ARG A 334 1.72 -15.78 -13.72
C ARG A 334 0.31 -15.66 -14.29
N SER A 335 0.11 -16.23 -15.47
CA SER A 335 -1.21 -16.29 -16.11
C SER A 335 -2.25 -17.04 -15.26
N LEU A 336 -3.54 -16.71 -15.47
CA LEU A 336 -4.66 -17.60 -15.13
C LEU A 336 -4.96 -18.61 -16.25
N ASP A 337 -4.47 -18.40 -17.46
CA ASP A 337 -4.43 -19.43 -18.51
C ASP A 337 -3.37 -20.47 -18.13
N GLU A 338 -3.82 -21.68 -17.77
CA GLU A 338 -2.96 -22.77 -17.31
C GLU A 338 -2.00 -23.28 -18.39
N THR A 339 -2.24 -22.96 -19.68
CA THR A 339 -1.31 -23.26 -20.77
C THR A 339 -0.08 -22.35 -20.81
N GLN A 340 -0.06 -21.29 -19.99
CA GLN A 340 1.04 -20.33 -19.86
C GLN A 340 1.47 -20.18 -18.39
N PRO A 341 2.04 -21.25 -17.79
CA PRO A 341 2.31 -21.31 -16.35
C PRO A 341 3.53 -20.48 -15.90
N GLU A 342 4.26 -19.85 -16.81
CA GLU A 342 5.53 -19.19 -16.55
C GLU A 342 5.41 -18.00 -15.58
N PRO A 343 6.28 -17.90 -14.57
CA PRO A 343 6.45 -16.66 -13.79
C PRO A 343 6.88 -15.50 -14.72
N ARG A 344 6.17 -14.37 -14.63
CA ARG A 344 6.42 -13.18 -15.47
C ARG A 344 7.15 -12.06 -14.74
N CYS A 345 6.72 -11.78 -13.52
CA CYS A 345 7.26 -10.71 -12.68
C CYS A 345 7.04 -10.99 -11.19
N GLU A 346 7.88 -10.44 -10.32
CA GLU A 346 7.72 -10.50 -8.86
C GLU A 346 6.86 -9.33 -8.36
N VAL A 347 6.08 -9.57 -7.30
CA VAL A 347 5.31 -8.53 -6.60
C VAL A 347 6.24 -7.84 -5.59
N PRO A 348 6.66 -6.57 -5.81
CA PRO A 348 7.61 -5.90 -4.93
C PRO A 348 7.07 -5.74 -3.50
N GLY A 349 7.96 -5.83 -2.50
CA GLY A 349 7.68 -5.51 -1.10
C GLY A 349 6.74 -6.44 -0.33
N LEU A 350 5.88 -7.21 -1.00
CA LEU A 350 4.85 -8.05 -0.38
C LEU A 350 5.31 -9.50 -0.18
N LEU A 351 5.18 -9.99 1.06
CA LEU A 351 5.64 -11.30 1.49
C LEU A 351 4.50 -12.17 2.03
N THR A 352 4.62 -13.46 1.74
CA THR A 352 3.72 -14.54 2.15
C THR A 352 4.36 -15.34 3.27
N ILE A 353 3.53 -15.83 4.20
CA ILE A 353 3.93 -16.70 5.28
C ILE A 353 3.32 -18.09 5.01
N PRO A 354 4.08 -19.08 4.51
CA PRO A 354 3.61 -20.46 4.31
C PRO A 354 3.60 -21.26 5.63
N GLN A 355 3.15 -20.63 6.71
CA GLN A 355 2.91 -21.25 8.03
C GLN A 355 1.52 -20.86 8.54
N SER A 356 0.90 -21.75 9.31
CA SER A 356 -0.37 -21.51 10.00
C SER A 356 -0.15 -20.96 11.42
N TYR A 357 -1.22 -20.50 12.07
CA TYR A 357 -1.24 -19.99 13.46
C TYR A 357 -0.43 -18.70 13.72
N VAL A 358 -0.25 -17.86 12.69
CA VAL A 358 0.52 -16.61 12.80
C VAL A 358 -0.27 -15.48 13.50
N VAL A 359 -1.60 -15.46 13.37
CA VAL A 359 -2.43 -14.39 13.93
C VAL A 359 -2.46 -14.49 15.46
N GLY A 360 -2.16 -13.39 16.13
CA GLY A 360 -1.94 -13.36 17.58
C GLY A 360 -0.55 -13.82 18.02
N GLN A 361 0.35 -14.14 17.09
CA GLN A 361 1.81 -14.17 17.31
C GLN A 361 2.48 -12.91 16.74
N ILE A 362 1.94 -12.38 15.64
CA ILE A 362 2.20 -11.03 15.12
C ILE A 362 0.84 -10.35 14.92
N ASN A 363 0.72 -9.10 15.33
CA ASN A 363 -0.53 -8.34 15.33
C ASN A 363 -0.70 -7.49 14.05
N HIS A 364 -1.92 -7.03 13.79
CA HIS A 364 -2.15 -6.04 12.74
C HIS A 364 -1.45 -4.72 13.08
N LEU A 365 -0.83 -4.09 12.08
CA LEU A 365 0.02 -2.89 12.17
C LEU A 365 1.32 -3.07 12.97
N GLU A 366 1.62 -4.29 13.45
CA GLU A 366 2.88 -4.57 14.12
C GLU A 366 4.05 -4.48 13.12
N ILE A 367 5.12 -3.78 13.50
CA ILE A 367 6.32 -3.60 12.70
C ILE A 367 7.41 -4.49 13.27
N VAL A 368 7.65 -5.64 12.63
CA VAL A 368 8.65 -6.61 13.07
C VAL A 368 9.99 -6.38 12.33
N PRO A 369 11.14 -6.43 13.01
CA PRO A 369 12.45 -6.39 12.35
C PRO A 369 12.70 -7.71 11.61
N ALA A 370 13.12 -7.63 10.35
CA ALA A 370 13.43 -8.81 9.56
C ALA A 370 14.85 -9.33 9.81
N THR A 371 15.06 -10.60 9.46
CA THR A 371 16.32 -11.34 9.68
C THR A 371 16.69 -12.16 8.43
N GLY A 372 17.87 -12.79 8.43
CA GLY A 372 18.36 -13.54 7.27
C GLY A 372 18.60 -12.64 6.06
N GLU A 373 18.12 -13.05 4.89
CA GLU A 373 18.23 -12.28 3.63
C GLU A 373 17.58 -10.88 3.69
N LEU A 374 16.66 -10.67 4.63
CA LEU A 374 15.96 -9.39 4.83
C LEU A 374 16.50 -8.61 6.05
N ALA A 375 17.66 -8.98 6.60
CA ALA A 375 18.25 -8.29 7.74
C ALA A 375 18.38 -6.77 7.50
N GLY A 376 17.91 -5.97 8.45
CA GLY A 376 17.85 -4.51 8.34
C GLY A 376 16.57 -3.96 7.71
N ARG A 377 15.72 -4.79 7.09
CA ARG A 377 14.35 -4.42 6.73
C ARG A 377 13.42 -4.47 7.95
N LYS A 378 12.29 -3.77 7.86
CA LYS A 378 11.18 -3.84 8.82
C LYS A 378 9.89 -4.16 8.04
N LEU A 379 9.13 -5.14 8.55
CA LEU A 379 7.94 -5.65 7.91
C LEU A 379 6.70 -5.27 8.72
N MET A 380 5.68 -4.70 8.08
CA MET A 380 4.38 -4.41 8.72
C MET A 380 3.39 -5.56 8.50
N GLY A 381 2.77 -6.03 9.58
CA GLY A 381 1.72 -7.05 9.57
C GLY A 381 0.36 -6.51 9.14
N LEU A 382 -0.16 -6.97 8.00
CA LEU A 382 -1.50 -6.63 7.50
C LEU A 382 -2.41 -7.86 7.53
N ALA A 383 -3.48 -7.80 8.32
CA ALA A 383 -4.36 -8.94 8.51
C ALA A 383 -5.26 -9.14 7.29
N VAL A 384 -5.22 -10.34 6.72
CA VAL A 384 -5.89 -10.71 5.47
C VAL A 384 -6.78 -11.92 5.71
N GLY A 385 -8.06 -11.84 5.34
CA GLY A 385 -9.01 -12.92 5.59
C GLY A 385 -8.76 -14.12 4.69
N GLY A 386 -9.18 -15.32 5.10
CA GLY A 386 -8.97 -16.56 4.35
C GLY A 386 -10.22 -17.35 3.95
N SER A 387 -11.42 -16.97 4.41
CA SER A 387 -12.65 -17.72 4.18
C SER A 387 -13.88 -16.82 4.23
N TYR A 388 -14.96 -17.20 3.54
CA TYR A 388 -16.29 -16.56 3.59
C TYR A 388 -17.00 -16.71 4.97
N SER A 389 -16.24 -16.79 6.06
CA SER A 389 -16.75 -16.81 7.43
C SER A 389 -17.31 -15.43 7.80
N SER A 390 -18.54 -15.40 8.32
CA SER A 390 -19.17 -14.18 8.83
C SER A 390 -18.57 -13.64 10.13
N ASP A 391 -17.62 -14.38 10.74
CA ASP A 391 -16.79 -13.91 11.85
C ASP A 391 -15.57 -13.14 11.31
N PRO A 392 -15.41 -11.85 11.62
CA PRO A 392 -14.32 -11.03 11.13
C PRO A 392 -13.26 -10.68 12.19
N THR A 393 -13.30 -11.37 13.34
CA THR A 393 -12.27 -11.23 14.37
C THR A 393 -10.90 -11.69 13.86
N LEU A 394 -9.83 -11.08 14.39
CA LEU A 394 -8.46 -11.55 14.16
C LEU A 394 -8.25 -12.91 14.87
N ASN A 395 -8.55 -14.01 14.19
CA ASN A 395 -8.30 -15.36 14.69
C ASN A 395 -7.81 -16.30 13.59
N ASN A 396 -7.11 -17.37 13.98
CA ASN A 396 -6.41 -18.26 13.06
C ASN A 396 -7.30 -19.16 12.18
N ASN A 397 -8.63 -19.10 12.33
CA ASN A 397 -9.58 -19.79 11.45
C ASN A 397 -10.14 -18.87 10.35
N THR A 398 -10.20 -17.56 10.61
CA THR A 398 -10.84 -16.54 9.75
C THR A 398 -9.81 -15.68 9.02
N ALA A 399 -8.67 -15.43 9.65
CA ALA A 399 -7.64 -14.49 9.23
C ALA A 399 -6.24 -15.11 9.22
N GLY A 400 -5.44 -14.62 8.29
CA GLY A 400 -4.00 -14.73 8.24
C GLY A 400 -3.34 -13.34 8.28
N LEU A 401 -2.05 -13.29 7.94
CA LEU A 401 -1.22 -12.09 7.95
C LEU A 401 -0.34 -12.04 6.70
N ALA A 402 -0.45 -10.97 5.91
CA ALA A 402 0.54 -10.60 4.90
C ALA A 402 1.58 -9.66 5.52
N LEU A 403 2.83 -9.71 5.05
CA LEU A 403 3.90 -8.84 5.54
C LEU A 403 4.40 -7.93 4.41
N VAL A 404 4.54 -6.64 4.69
CA VAL A 404 5.02 -5.64 3.71
C VAL A 404 6.31 -5.02 4.20
N ASP A 405 7.38 -5.04 3.40
CA ASP A 405 8.59 -4.25 3.63
C ASP A 405 8.26 -2.75 3.55
N ILE A 406 8.20 -2.08 4.70
CA ILE A 406 7.94 -0.63 4.80
C ILE A 406 9.23 0.22 4.76
N THR A 407 10.38 -0.43 4.65
CA THR A 407 11.71 0.20 4.72
C THR A 407 12.33 0.46 3.37
N GLY A 408 12.24 -0.50 2.44
CA GLY A 408 12.76 -0.37 1.08
C GLY A 408 14.30 -0.34 0.95
N PRO A 409 14.82 -0.15 -0.28
CA PRO A 409 14.07 -0.08 -1.53
C PRO A 409 13.52 -1.45 -1.98
N TRP A 410 12.53 -1.43 -2.89
CA TRP A 410 11.95 -2.65 -3.49
C TRP A 410 12.56 -3.00 -4.87
N ARG A 411 13.61 -2.29 -5.31
CA ARG A 411 14.10 -2.20 -6.69
C ARG A 411 15.41 -1.44 -6.78
#